data_AF-A0A7C4VJF2-F1
#
_entry.id   AF-A0A7C4VJF2-F1
#
_cell.length_a   1.000
_cell.length_b   1.000
_cell.length_c   1.000
_cell.angle_alpha   90.00
_cell.angle_beta   90.00
_cell.angle_gamma   90.00
#
_symmetry.space_group_name_H-M   'P 1'
#
loop_
_entity.id
_entity.type
_entity.pdbx_description
1 polymer ?
#
loop_
_entity_poly.entity_id
_entity_poly.type
_entity_poly.pdbx_seq_one_letter_code
_entity_poly.pdbx_strand_id
1 'polypeptide(L)'
;MVYFANNQKKRKTKALKKLLVAVAMAFLLGFIGMFHEIGFHVYYIKELYFKPNSQLGYADAAFSCDILFNPLTHPFYWLSPEVNGHIIGNFSTRYVPEGYGGGEFSGPRFPLWPKQRYDYYLTIFEVWGLYPNLLMLFFIALAIEVSSRIIYIAYFCGILGFALAQLLGMFVGLIVGAIVVLYIKRRLTSDNVLVNFWRSLWE
;
A
#
# COMPACT_ATOMS: atom_id res chain seq x y z
N MET A 1 16.90 9.31 43.02
CA MET A 1 15.97 9.92 42.05
C MET A 1 16.56 10.14 40.65
N VAL A 2 17.83 10.55 40.49
CA VAL A 2 18.46 10.82 39.18
C VAL A 2 18.49 9.59 38.24
N TYR A 3 18.74 8.38 38.77
CA TYR A 3 18.73 7.13 37.99
C TYR A 3 17.35 6.78 37.39
N PHE A 4 16.26 7.06 38.11
CA PHE A 4 14.89 6.79 37.63
C PHE A 4 14.47 7.74 36.52
N ALA A 5 14.82 9.03 36.63
CA ALA A 5 14.56 10.02 35.58
C ALA A 5 15.31 9.69 34.27
N ASN A 6 16.55 9.22 34.37
CA ASN A 6 17.36 8.87 33.20
C ASN A 6 16.83 7.62 32.48
N ASN A 7 16.33 6.63 33.22
CA ASN A 7 15.68 5.45 32.64
C ASN A 7 14.34 5.76 31.97
N GLN A 8 13.53 6.66 32.53
CA GLN A 8 12.29 7.10 31.88
C GLN A 8 12.55 7.86 30.59
N LYS A 9 13.55 8.74 30.56
CA LYS A 9 13.92 9.50 29.34
C LYS A 9 14.37 8.55 28.22
N LYS A 10 15.26 7.59 28.52
CA LYS A 10 15.68 6.55 27.57
C LYS A 10 14.51 5.71 27.03
N ARG A 11 13.57 5.32 27.90
CA ARG A 11 12.37 4.55 27.50
C ARG A 11 11.45 5.34 26.57
N LYS A 12 11.22 6.63 26.85
CA LYS A 12 10.44 7.52 25.99
C LYS A 12 11.10 7.70 24.63
N THR A 13 12.42 7.94 24.58
CA THR A 13 13.16 8.05 23.31
C THR A 13 13.09 6.77 22.49
N LYS A 14 13.22 5.59 23.13
CA LYS A 14 13.09 4.29 22.43
C LYS A 14 11.69 4.06 21.87
N ALA A 15 10.64 4.40 22.63
CA ALA A 15 9.25 4.29 22.17
C ALA A 15 8.98 5.23 20.98
N LEU A 16 9.44 6.48 21.06
CA LEU A 16 9.32 7.46 19.99
C LEU A 16 10.04 6.99 18.71
N LYS A 17 11.27 6.45 18.84
CA LYS A 17 12.01 5.87 17.69
C LYS A 17 11.19 4.77 17.00
N LYS A 18 10.62 3.83 17.76
CA LYS A 18 9.78 2.76 17.19
C LYS A 18 8.55 3.28 16.48
N LEU A 19 7.89 4.29 17.07
CA LEU A 19 6.74 4.94 16.47
C LEU A 19 7.11 5.60 15.14
N LEU A 20 8.21 6.36 15.10
CA LEU A 20 8.68 7.03 13.89
C LEU A 20 9.04 6.02 12.78
N VAL A 21 9.71 4.92 13.12
CA VAL A 21 10.02 3.85 12.15
C VAL A 21 8.74 3.18 11.67
N ALA A 22 7.78 2.89 12.55
CA ALA A 22 6.50 2.32 12.14
C ALA A 22 5.74 3.24 11.16
N VAL A 23 5.73 4.55 11.42
CA VAL A 23 5.16 5.54 10.49
C VAL A 23 5.90 5.51 9.15
N ALA A 24 7.23 5.60 9.16
CA ALA A 24 8.03 5.58 7.93
C ALA A 24 7.81 4.29 7.12
N MET A 25 7.73 3.14 7.78
CA MET A 25 7.44 1.86 7.14
C MET A 25 6.01 1.78 6.60
N ALA A 26 5.02 2.35 7.28
CA ALA A 26 3.66 2.41 6.77
C ALA A 26 3.59 3.22 5.46
N PHE A 27 4.25 4.38 5.42
CA PHE A 27 4.36 5.18 4.21
C PHE A 27 5.12 4.45 3.09
N LEU A 28 6.23 3.78 3.43
CA LEU A 28 6.98 2.99 2.45
C LEU A 28 6.12 1.85 1.87
N LEU A 29 5.41 1.11 2.70
CA LEU A 29 4.52 0.02 2.26
C LEU A 29 3.34 0.54 1.45
N GLY A 30 2.75 1.67 1.87
CA GLY A 30 1.71 2.35 1.11
C GLY A 30 2.20 2.79 -0.27
N PHE A 31 3.38 3.40 -0.33
CA PHE A 31 4.02 3.81 -1.59
C PHE A 31 4.31 2.63 -2.52
N ILE A 32 4.86 1.54 -1.97
CA ILE A 32 5.08 0.29 -2.72
C ILE A 32 3.75 -0.28 -3.23
N GLY A 33 2.67 -0.14 -2.44
CA GLY A 33 1.33 -0.55 -2.82
C GLY A 33 0.75 0.18 -4.05
N MET A 34 1.23 1.39 -4.38
CA MET A 34 0.72 2.14 -5.54
C MET A 34 1.25 1.60 -6.88
N PHE A 35 2.24 0.69 -6.86
CA PHE A 35 2.77 0.12 -8.09
C PHE A 35 1.93 -1.06 -8.55
N HIS A 36 1.50 -0.99 -9.81
CA HIS A 36 0.90 -2.10 -10.52
C HIS A 36 1.78 -3.37 -10.44
N GLU A 37 1.14 -4.54 -10.40
CA GLU A 37 1.70 -5.87 -10.15
C GLU A 37 2.21 -6.08 -8.72
N ILE A 38 2.70 -5.04 -8.03
CA ILE A 38 3.20 -5.17 -6.66
C ILE A 38 2.07 -5.06 -5.64
N GLY A 39 1.32 -3.97 -5.68
CA GLY A 39 0.24 -3.72 -4.73
C GLY A 39 -1.10 -4.28 -5.16
N PHE A 40 -1.30 -4.48 -6.46
CA PHE A 40 -2.52 -5.03 -7.04
C PHE A 40 -2.27 -5.53 -8.48
N HIS A 41 -3.07 -6.50 -8.90
CA HIS A 41 -3.12 -7.03 -10.27
C HIS A 41 -4.43 -6.56 -10.91
N VAL A 42 -4.33 -6.00 -12.12
CA VAL A 42 -5.50 -5.58 -12.90
C VAL A 42 -5.69 -6.58 -14.02
N TYR A 43 -6.73 -7.41 -13.95
CA TYR A 43 -7.04 -8.36 -15.04
C TYR A 43 -7.71 -7.64 -16.20
N TYR A 44 -8.65 -6.74 -15.89
CA TYR A 44 -9.20 -5.81 -16.87
C TYR A 44 -9.83 -4.57 -16.22
N ILE A 45 -9.83 -3.48 -16.98
CA ILE A 45 -10.76 -2.36 -16.79
C ILE A 45 -11.29 -2.02 -18.18
N LYS A 46 -12.61 -2.10 -18.35
CA LYS A 46 -13.31 -1.86 -19.60
C LYS A 46 -14.33 -0.75 -19.42
N GLU A 47 -14.11 0.37 -20.09
CA GLU A 47 -15.09 1.46 -20.16
C GLU A 47 -16.38 0.95 -20.84
N LEU A 48 -17.51 1.16 -20.18
CA LEU A 48 -18.84 0.84 -20.69
C LEU A 48 -19.44 2.05 -21.40
N TYR A 49 -19.34 3.23 -20.77
CA TYR A 49 -19.70 4.49 -21.40
C TYR A 49 -18.97 5.66 -20.73
N PHE A 50 -18.85 6.75 -21.49
CA PHE A 50 -18.38 8.05 -21.01
C PHE A 50 -19.23 9.14 -21.68
N LYS A 51 -20.07 9.84 -20.90
CA LYS A 51 -21.02 10.84 -21.38
C LYS A 51 -20.72 12.21 -20.76
N PRO A 52 -20.01 13.09 -21.49
CA PRO A 52 -19.77 14.47 -21.05
C PRO A 52 -21.05 15.28 -20.93
N ASN A 53 -21.24 15.96 -19.80
CA ASN A 53 -22.29 16.95 -19.58
C ASN A 53 -21.63 18.35 -19.52
N SER A 54 -21.37 18.95 -20.69
CA SER A 54 -20.60 20.19 -20.79
C SER A 54 -21.21 21.38 -20.02
N GLN A 55 -22.53 21.41 -19.83
CA GLN A 55 -23.21 22.45 -19.06
C GLN A 55 -23.05 22.28 -17.54
N LEU A 56 -22.86 21.04 -17.07
CA LEU A 56 -22.78 20.72 -15.65
C LEU A 56 -21.34 20.56 -15.15
N GLY A 57 -20.36 20.59 -16.06
CA GLY A 57 -18.95 20.51 -15.69
C GLY A 57 -18.53 19.13 -15.18
N TYR A 58 -19.19 18.05 -15.60
CA TYR A 58 -18.78 16.67 -15.30
C TYR A 58 -19.14 15.72 -16.45
N ALA A 59 -18.58 14.52 -16.45
CA ALA A 59 -19.02 13.43 -17.32
C ALA A 59 -19.50 12.24 -16.48
N ASP A 60 -20.60 11.62 -16.89
CA ASP A 60 -21.02 10.34 -16.32
C ASP A 60 -20.19 9.23 -16.97
N ALA A 61 -19.49 8.46 -16.16
CA ALA A 61 -18.66 7.36 -16.61
C ALA A 61 -19.10 6.06 -15.94
N ALA A 62 -19.11 4.98 -16.71
CA ALA A 62 -19.20 3.63 -16.14
C ALA A 62 -18.15 2.71 -16.77
N PHE A 63 -17.63 1.82 -15.95
CA PHE A 63 -16.63 0.85 -16.35
C PHE A 63 -16.85 -0.47 -15.61
N SER A 64 -16.43 -1.56 -16.23
CA SER A 64 -16.33 -2.88 -15.61
C SER A 64 -14.88 -3.13 -15.24
N CYS A 65 -14.60 -3.64 -14.05
CA CYS A 65 -13.24 -3.97 -13.64
C CYS A 65 -13.13 -5.31 -12.92
N ASP A 66 -11.90 -5.83 -12.91
CA ASP A 66 -11.45 -6.99 -12.17
C ASP A 66 -10.04 -6.71 -11.66
N ILE A 67 -9.93 -6.44 -10.35
CA ILE A 67 -8.71 -6.01 -9.67
C ILE A 67 -8.51 -6.82 -8.38
N LEU A 68 -7.37 -7.50 -8.29
CA LEU A 68 -6.96 -8.25 -7.10
C LEU A 68 -5.90 -7.48 -6.32
N PHE A 69 -6.15 -7.20 -5.04
CA PHE A 69 -5.25 -6.42 -4.19
C PHE A 69 -4.31 -7.31 -3.38
N ASN A 70 -3.06 -6.86 -3.20
CA ASN A 70 -2.08 -7.53 -2.36
C ASN A 70 -2.47 -7.40 -0.87
N PRO A 71 -2.71 -8.50 -0.14
CA PRO A 71 -3.05 -8.45 1.28
C PRO A 71 -2.03 -7.73 2.17
N LEU A 72 -0.76 -7.69 1.75
CA LEU A 72 0.35 -7.11 2.52
C LEU A 72 0.56 -5.61 2.25
N THR A 73 -0.01 -5.04 1.19
CA THR A 73 0.04 -3.58 0.97
C THR A 73 -1.34 -2.94 1.05
N HIS A 74 -2.39 -3.75 0.88
CA HIS A 74 -3.78 -3.34 0.83
C HIS A 74 -4.68 -4.11 1.83
N PRO A 75 -4.30 -4.20 3.11
CA PRO A 75 -5.01 -5.04 4.07
C PRO A 75 -6.47 -4.62 4.32
N PHE A 76 -6.84 -3.35 4.09
CA PHE A 76 -8.22 -2.87 4.25
C PHE A 76 -9.17 -3.57 3.28
N TYR A 77 -8.77 -3.77 2.02
CA TYR A 77 -9.62 -4.42 1.02
C TYR A 77 -9.95 -5.87 1.37
N TRP A 78 -9.07 -6.53 2.13
CA TRP A 78 -9.25 -7.89 2.62
C TRP A 78 -10.12 -7.98 3.89
N LEU A 79 -10.24 -6.88 4.64
CA LEU A 79 -11.14 -6.81 5.79
C LEU A 79 -12.53 -6.26 5.44
N SER A 80 -12.66 -5.56 4.32
CA SER A 80 -13.96 -5.11 3.81
C SER A 80 -14.74 -6.33 3.28
N PRO A 81 -15.90 -6.69 3.88
CA PRO A 81 -16.68 -7.85 3.43
C PRO A 81 -17.17 -7.72 1.99
N GLU A 82 -17.36 -6.49 1.53
CA GLU A 82 -17.85 -6.18 0.18
C GLU A 82 -16.80 -6.42 -0.90
N VAL A 83 -15.51 -6.23 -0.55
CA VAL A 83 -14.40 -6.35 -1.51
C VAL A 83 -13.70 -7.69 -1.37
N ASN A 84 -13.47 -8.17 -0.15
CA ASN A 84 -12.77 -9.43 0.13
C ASN A 84 -11.45 -9.58 -0.67
N GLY A 85 -10.70 -8.49 -0.81
CA GLY A 85 -9.45 -8.42 -1.54
C GLY A 85 -9.55 -8.38 -3.06
N HIS A 86 -10.74 -8.54 -3.64
CA HIS A 86 -10.94 -8.71 -5.08
C HIS A 86 -12.16 -7.91 -5.54
N ILE A 87 -11.92 -6.80 -6.23
CA ILE A 87 -12.99 -5.97 -6.79
C ILE A 87 -13.32 -6.49 -8.18
N ILE A 88 -14.55 -7.00 -8.36
CA ILE A 88 -15.09 -7.41 -9.66
C ILE A 88 -16.48 -6.82 -9.84
N GLY A 89 -16.72 -6.13 -10.95
CA GLY A 89 -18.06 -5.67 -11.29
C GLY A 89 -18.11 -4.38 -12.08
N ASN A 90 -19.31 -3.82 -12.17
CA ASN A 90 -19.58 -2.57 -12.88
C ASN A 90 -19.68 -1.42 -11.88
N PHE A 91 -18.91 -0.37 -12.15
CA PHE A 91 -18.84 0.83 -11.34
C PHE A 91 -19.28 2.03 -12.16
N SER A 92 -19.89 3.00 -11.50
CA SER A 92 -20.23 4.30 -12.09
C SER A 92 -19.61 5.40 -11.26
N THR A 93 -19.11 6.43 -11.93
CA THR A 93 -18.46 7.57 -11.29
C THR A 93 -18.76 8.86 -12.04
N ARG A 94 -18.66 9.98 -11.33
CA ARG A 94 -18.66 11.30 -11.97
C ARG A 94 -17.22 11.72 -12.23
N TYR A 95 -16.89 11.88 -13.49
CA TYR A 95 -15.60 12.35 -13.94
C TYR A 95 -15.57 13.88 -13.95
N VAL A 96 -14.60 14.48 -13.26
CA VAL A 96 -14.39 15.94 -13.23
C VAL A 96 -13.43 16.34 -14.35
N PRO A 97 -13.67 17.44 -15.08
CA PRO A 97 -12.79 17.89 -16.16
C PRO A 97 -11.38 18.20 -15.66
N GLU A 98 -10.38 17.95 -16.50
CA GLU A 98 -8.96 18.26 -16.22
C GLU A 98 -8.70 19.77 -16.18
N GLY A 99 -9.60 20.55 -16.76
CA GLY A 99 -9.58 22.00 -16.72
C GLY A 99 -10.72 22.60 -17.53
N TYR A 100 -10.68 23.92 -17.65
CA TYR A 100 -11.57 24.68 -18.52
C TYR A 100 -10.72 25.28 -19.63
N GLY A 101 -11.31 25.54 -20.80
CA GLY A 101 -10.58 26.29 -21.82
C GLY A 101 -10.27 27.72 -21.36
N GLY A 102 -9.52 28.46 -22.17
CA GLY A 102 -9.37 29.90 -21.97
C GLY A 102 -10.53 30.67 -22.62
N GLY A 103 -11.10 31.65 -21.93
CA GLY A 103 -12.13 32.57 -22.45
C GLY A 103 -13.47 32.47 -21.72
N GLU A 104 -14.31 33.51 -21.84
CA GLU A 104 -15.60 33.63 -21.13
C GLU A 104 -16.64 32.54 -21.49
N PHE A 105 -16.46 31.86 -22.63
CA PHE A 105 -17.36 30.82 -23.13
C PHE A 105 -16.71 29.43 -23.22
N SER A 106 -15.57 29.23 -22.56
CA SER A 106 -14.87 27.96 -22.66
C SER A 106 -15.55 26.86 -21.85
N GLY A 107 -15.82 25.73 -22.50
CA GLY A 107 -16.37 24.55 -21.84
C GLY A 107 -15.34 23.73 -21.05
N PRO A 108 -15.81 22.77 -20.23
CA PRO A 108 -14.96 21.81 -19.54
C PRO A 108 -14.16 20.95 -20.54
N ARG A 109 -12.88 20.72 -20.24
CA ARG A 109 -11.98 19.85 -20.99
C ARG A 109 -11.89 18.49 -20.31
N PHE A 110 -12.32 17.46 -21.03
CA PHE A 110 -12.21 16.07 -20.59
C PHE A 110 -11.04 15.38 -21.29
N PRO A 111 -10.44 14.36 -20.66
CA PRO A 111 -9.37 13.59 -21.27
C PRO A 111 -9.90 12.89 -22.51
N LEU A 112 -9.25 13.16 -23.63
CA LEU A 112 -9.68 12.61 -24.92
C LEU A 112 -9.27 11.14 -25.03
N TRP A 113 -8.22 10.70 -24.33
CA TRP A 113 -7.60 9.40 -24.57
C TRP A 113 -8.14 8.34 -23.61
N PRO A 114 -8.55 7.16 -24.11
CA PRO A 114 -9.02 6.06 -23.25
C PRO A 114 -8.04 5.67 -22.15
N LYS A 115 -6.72 5.79 -22.41
CA LYS A 115 -5.67 5.50 -21.41
C LYS A 115 -5.75 6.42 -20.19
N GLN A 116 -5.99 7.72 -20.37
CA GLN A 116 -6.08 8.66 -19.25
C GLN A 116 -7.30 8.34 -18.36
N ARG A 117 -8.41 7.91 -18.98
CA ARG A 117 -9.60 7.49 -18.24
C ARG A 117 -9.38 6.17 -17.51
N TYR A 118 -8.68 5.22 -18.12
CA TYR A 118 -8.24 4.00 -17.45
C TYR A 118 -7.43 4.30 -16.18
N ASP A 119 -6.43 5.18 -16.28
CA ASP A 119 -5.59 5.58 -15.14
C ASP A 119 -6.46 6.23 -14.04
N TYR A 120 -7.40 7.09 -14.41
CA TYR A 120 -8.35 7.69 -13.46
C TYR A 120 -9.24 6.66 -12.75
N TYR A 121 -9.79 5.68 -13.48
CA TYR A 121 -10.60 4.60 -12.89
C TYR A 121 -9.80 3.80 -11.87
N LEU A 122 -8.52 3.55 -12.14
CA LEU A 122 -7.63 2.89 -11.21
C LEU A 122 -7.35 3.73 -9.96
N THR A 123 -7.06 5.02 -10.14
CA THR A 123 -6.80 5.96 -9.02
C THR A 123 -7.99 6.08 -8.07
N ILE A 124 -9.23 5.95 -8.55
CA ILE A 124 -10.42 5.96 -7.67
C ILE A 124 -10.29 4.88 -6.59
N PHE A 125 -9.90 3.66 -6.96
CA PHE A 125 -9.72 2.59 -5.99
C PHE A 125 -8.57 2.93 -5.05
N GLU A 126 -7.40 3.31 -5.54
CA GLU A 126 -6.27 3.69 -4.68
C GLU A 126 -6.64 4.77 -3.65
N VAL A 127 -7.34 5.82 -4.08
CA VAL A 127 -7.78 6.93 -3.20
C VAL A 127 -8.80 6.45 -2.17
N TRP A 128 -9.75 5.60 -2.58
CA TRP A 128 -10.77 5.06 -1.66
C TRP A 128 -10.14 4.24 -0.53
N GLY A 129 -9.08 3.49 -0.85
CA GLY A 129 -8.34 2.67 0.11
C GLY A 129 -7.21 3.38 0.84
N LEU A 130 -6.78 4.56 0.42
CA LEU A 130 -5.51 5.17 0.85
C LEU A 130 -5.40 5.31 2.37
N TYR A 131 -6.33 6.04 2.99
CA TYR A 131 -6.32 6.29 4.43
C TYR A 131 -6.50 5.04 5.28
N PRO A 132 -7.49 4.16 5.03
CA PRO A 132 -7.66 2.97 5.85
C PRO A 132 -6.50 1.98 5.67
N ASN A 133 -5.94 1.83 4.45
CA ASN A 133 -4.75 1.00 4.26
C ASN A 133 -3.54 1.57 5.00
N LEU A 134 -3.28 2.88 4.92
CA LEU A 134 -2.16 3.51 5.63
C LEU A 134 -2.28 3.33 7.15
N LEU A 135 -3.49 3.46 7.70
CA LEU A 135 -3.76 3.22 9.12
C LEU A 135 -3.48 1.76 9.51
N MET A 136 -3.93 0.80 8.71
CA MET A 136 -3.70 -0.62 8.97
C MET A 136 -2.23 -1.00 8.83
N LEU A 137 -1.55 -0.52 7.79
CA LEU A 137 -0.12 -0.71 7.60
C LEU A 137 0.69 -0.11 8.75
N PHE A 138 0.25 1.02 9.31
CA PHE A 138 0.84 1.59 10.52
C PHE A 138 0.73 0.64 11.72
N PHE A 139 -0.44 0.03 11.97
CA PHE A 139 -0.58 -0.93 13.06
C PHE A 139 0.23 -2.21 12.84
N ILE A 140 0.30 -2.71 11.59
CA ILE A 140 1.14 -3.87 11.24
C ILE A 140 2.61 -3.53 11.45
N ALA A 141 3.07 -2.37 10.96
CA ALA A 141 4.44 -1.92 11.14
C ALA A 141 4.76 -1.72 12.62
N LEU A 142 3.84 -1.16 13.42
CA LEU A 142 4.01 -1.01 14.86
C LEU A 142 4.13 -2.37 15.56
N ALA A 143 3.31 -3.35 15.19
CA ALA A 143 3.39 -4.71 15.72
C ALA A 143 4.76 -5.34 15.41
N ILE A 144 5.25 -5.21 14.17
CA ILE A 144 6.58 -5.69 13.78
C ILE A 144 7.69 -4.98 14.58
N GLU A 145 7.60 -3.65 14.73
CA GLU A 145 8.54 -2.84 15.51
C GLU A 145 8.58 -3.22 16.99
N VAL A 146 7.45 -3.61 17.57
CA VAL A 146 7.36 -4.09 18.95
C VAL A 146 7.93 -5.51 19.08
N SER A 147 7.64 -6.40 18.13
CA SER A 147 8.06 -7.81 18.15
C SER A 147 9.50 -8.02 17.69
N SER A 148 9.78 -7.86 16.40
CA SER A 148 11.11 -8.07 15.82
C SER A 148 11.17 -7.53 14.40
N ARG A 149 12.04 -6.54 14.16
CA ARG A 149 12.24 -5.91 12.83
C ARG A 149 12.65 -6.90 11.73
N ILE A 150 13.26 -8.02 12.08
CA ILE A 150 13.65 -9.06 11.13
C ILE A 150 12.40 -9.65 10.42
N ILE A 151 11.21 -9.54 11.02
CA ILE A 151 9.94 -9.95 10.40
C ILE A 151 9.63 -9.14 9.13
N TYR A 152 10.16 -7.91 8.97
CA TYR A 152 10.04 -7.19 7.71
C TYR A 152 10.61 -7.96 6.52
N ILE A 153 11.64 -8.80 6.71
CA ILE A 153 12.17 -9.66 5.64
C ILE A 153 11.07 -10.59 5.12
N ALA A 154 10.35 -11.26 6.03
CA ALA A 154 9.24 -12.14 5.64
C ALA A 154 8.14 -11.35 4.95
N TYR A 155 7.80 -10.17 5.47
CA TYR A 155 6.79 -9.28 4.90
C TYR A 155 7.14 -8.87 3.46
N PHE A 156 8.37 -8.40 3.22
CA PHE A 156 8.85 -8.04 1.90
C PHE A 156 8.95 -9.22 0.94
N CYS A 157 9.39 -10.39 1.40
CA CYS A 157 9.36 -11.61 0.58
C CYS A 157 7.94 -11.97 0.14
N GLY A 158 6.94 -11.78 1.02
CA GLY A 158 5.54 -11.95 0.65
C GLY A 158 5.07 -10.96 -0.41
N ILE A 159 5.44 -9.68 -0.29
CA ILE A 159 5.09 -8.65 -1.29
C ILE A 159 5.72 -8.98 -2.65
N LEU A 160 7.01 -9.34 -2.67
CA LEU A 160 7.69 -9.74 -3.90
C LEU A 160 7.11 -11.02 -4.50
N GLY A 161 6.75 -11.98 -3.65
CA GLY A 161 6.05 -13.19 -4.08
C GLY A 161 4.72 -12.86 -4.74
N PHE A 162 3.95 -11.93 -4.18
CA PHE A 162 2.71 -11.46 -4.79
C PHE A 162 2.94 -10.85 -6.16
N ALA A 163 3.99 -10.06 -6.32
CA ALA A 163 4.34 -9.47 -7.61
C ALA A 163 4.65 -10.51 -8.70
N LEU A 164 5.13 -11.69 -8.33
CA LEU A 164 5.49 -12.75 -9.27
C LEU A 164 4.33 -13.70 -9.60
N ALA A 165 3.49 -14.02 -8.62
CA ALA A 165 2.46 -15.06 -8.77
C ALA A 165 1.22 -14.83 -7.88
N GLN A 166 0.85 -13.56 -7.66
CA GLN A 166 -0.37 -13.16 -6.94
C GLN A 166 -0.44 -13.84 -5.56
N LEU A 167 -1.63 -14.28 -5.12
CA LEU A 167 -1.81 -14.88 -3.80
C LEU A 167 -0.92 -16.11 -3.56
N LEU A 168 -0.75 -16.98 -4.56
CA LEU A 168 0.10 -18.15 -4.43
C LEU A 168 1.55 -17.74 -4.17
N GLY A 169 2.06 -16.80 -4.97
CA GLY A 169 3.39 -16.25 -4.81
C GLY A 169 3.58 -15.58 -3.46
N MET A 170 2.57 -14.86 -2.96
CA MET A 170 2.61 -14.26 -1.62
C MET A 170 2.83 -15.31 -0.53
N PHE A 171 2.06 -16.40 -0.53
CA PHE A 171 2.21 -17.46 0.48
C PHE A 171 3.59 -18.12 0.40
N VAL A 172 4.07 -18.44 -0.81
CA VAL A 172 5.41 -18.99 -1.01
C VAL A 172 6.48 -18.02 -0.52
N GLY A 173 6.36 -16.73 -0.86
CA GLY A 173 7.26 -15.67 -0.43
C GLY A 173 7.30 -15.52 1.09
N LEU A 174 6.14 -15.56 1.77
CA LEU A 174 6.06 -15.53 3.22
C LEU A 174 6.75 -16.73 3.87
N ILE A 175 6.58 -17.94 3.31
CA ILE A 175 7.23 -19.16 3.82
C ILE A 175 8.75 -19.06 3.65
N VAL A 176 9.24 -18.69 2.47
CA VAL A 176 10.68 -18.51 2.19
C VAL A 176 11.26 -17.47 3.14
N GLY A 177 10.59 -16.31 3.26
CA GLY A 177 11.00 -15.25 4.16
C GLY A 177 11.02 -15.69 5.62
N ALA A 178 10.01 -16.45 6.08
CA ALA A 178 10.00 -17.01 7.43
C ALA A 178 11.16 -17.97 7.69
N ILE A 179 11.51 -18.83 6.72
CA ILE A 179 12.69 -19.70 6.81
C ILE A 179 13.97 -18.86 6.96
N VAL A 180 14.11 -17.79 6.19
CA VAL A 180 15.26 -16.87 6.30
C VAL A 180 15.29 -16.20 7.68
N VAL A 181 14.17 -15.70 8.19
CA VAL A 181 14.08 -15.11 9.54
C VAL A 181 14.49 -16.12 10.61
N LEU A 182 14.01 -17.37 10.52
CA LEU A 182 14.36 -18.43 11.46
C LEU A 182 15.83 -18.81 11.38
N TYR A 183 16.39 -18.88 10.18
CA TYR A 183 17.82 -19.13 9.96
C TYR A 183 18.66 -18.02 10.60
N ILE A 184 18.32 -16.75 10.33
CA ILE A 184 19.02 -15.59 10.89
C ILE A 184 19.00 -15.64 12.43
N LYS A 185 17.83 -15.88 13.03
CA LYS A 185 17.68 -15.96 14.49
C LYS A 185 18.46 -17.11 15.12
N ARG A 186 18.61 -18.24 14.43
CA ARG A 186 19.28 -19.44 14.96
C ARG A 186 20.78 -19.45 14.76
N ARG A 187 21.28 -18.92 13.64
CA ARG A 187 22.69 -19.11 13.20
C ARG A 187 23.56 -17.88 13.31
N LEU A 188 23.01 -16.67 13.29
CA LEU A 188 23.83 -15.45 13.35
C LEU A 188 24.00 -15.01 14.81
N THR A 189 25.11 -15.40 15.41
CA THR A 189 25.61 -14.87 16.69
C THR A 189 25.89 -13.36 16.60
N SER A 190 25.92 -12.69 17.76
CA SER A 190 26.18 -11.25 17.93
C SER A 190 27.44 -10.73 17.24
N ASP A 191 28.37 -11.61 16.85
CA ASP A 191 29.64 -11.24 16.24
C ASP A 191 29.60 -11.18 14.70
N ASN A 192 28.47 -11.52 14.07
CA ASN A 192 28.37 -11.47 12.62
C ASN A 192 28.22 -10.02 12.13
N VAL A 193 29.05 -9.61 11.16
CA VAL A 193 29.09 -8.26 10.59
C VAL A 193 27.73 -7.82 10.05
N LEU A 194 26.95 -8.71 9.44
CA LEU A 194 25.60 -8.37 8.96
C LEU A 194 24.62 -8.12 10.11
N VAL A 195 24.73 -8.86 11.21
CA VAL A 195 23.91 -8.62 12.42
C VAL A 195 24.35 -7.33 13.10
N ASN A 196 25.65 -7.04 13.13
CA ASN A 196 26.17 -5.82 13.74
C ASN A 196 25.87 -4.58 12.90
N PHE A 197 26.00 -4.66 11.56
CA PHE A 197 25.56 -3.61 10.65
C PHE A 197 24.05 -3.39 10.74
N TRP A 198 23.27 -4.47 10.78
CA TRP A 198 21.83 -4.35 11.00
C TRP A 198 21.58 -3.69 12.36
N ARG A 199 22.10 -4.22 13.47
CA ARG A 199 21.95 -3.61 14.81
C ARG A 199 22.41 -2.15 14.86
N SER A 200 23.50 -1.78 14.18
CA SER A 200 24.04 -0.41 14.19
C SER A 200 23.20 0.59 13.42
N LEU A 201 22.44 0.17 12.40
CA LEU A 201 21.41 1.00 11.78
C LEU A 201 20.24 1.31 12.74
N TRP A 202 20.20 0.66 13.92
CA TRP A 202 19.01 0.61 14.77
C TRP A 202 19.21 0.97 16.26
N GLU A 203 20.44 1.05 16.77
CA GLU A 203 20.78 1.59 18.12
C GLU A 203 20.75 3.12 18.15
#